data_AF-A0A450TP81-F1
#
_entry.id   AF-A0A450TP81-F1
#
_cell.length_a   1.000
_cell.length_b   1.000
_cell.length_c   1.000
_cell.angle_alpha   90.00
_cell.angle_beta   90.00
_cell.angle_gamma   90.00
#
_symmetry.space_group_name_H-M   'P 1'
#
loop_
_entity.id
_entity.type
_entity.pdbx_description
1 polymer ?
#
loop_
_entity_poly.entity_id
_entity_poly.type
_entity_poly.pdbx_seq_one_letter_code
_entity_poly.pdbx_strand_id
1 'polypeptide(L)'
;MAKDVRNVGSNQLNQEELSDGELIAAYKDQQKVERGFRFLKDPLFMASTLFLKSPKRIMALMMIMTLCLLVYAALEYRIRETLKAHNQTFPNQKGKPITNPTARWVFLFTYRKNKVSERKSKQRTTV
;
A
#
# COMPACT_ATOMS: atom_id res chain seq x y z
N MET A 1 -27.97 -37.05 10.11
CA MET A 1 -26.60 -36.56 10.37
C MET A 1 -25.85 -36.55 9.05
N ALA A 2 -25.37 -35.38 8.61
CA ALA A 2 -24.26 -35.19 7.66
C ALA A 2 -24.20 -33.70 7.29
N LYS A 3 -23.49 -32.91 8.08
CA LYS A 3 -22.98 -31.60 7.65
C LYS A 3 -21.47 -31.79 7.50
N ASP A 4 -20.97 -31.88 6.28
CA ASP A 4 -19.67 -31.28 5.95
C ASP A 4 -19.45 -31.31 4.44
N VAL A 5 -19.79 -30.19 3.79
CA VAL A 5 -19.21 -29.84 2.50
C VAL A 5 -18.40 -28.58 2.77
N ARG A 6 -17.13 -28.76 3.12
CA ARG A 6 -16.12 -27.69 3.15
C ARG A 6 -15.19 -27.91 1.97
N ASN A 7 -15.57 -27.33 0.83
CA ASN A 7 -14.69 -27.16 -0.31
C ASN A 7 -14.35 -25.67 -0.42
N VAL A 8 -13.14 -25.29 -0.02
CA VAL A 8 -12.54 -24.01 -0.41
C VAL A 8 -11.10 -24.30 -0.80
N GLY A 9 -10.88 -24.34 -2.12
CA GLY A 9 -9.66 -24.80 -2.78
C GLY A 9 -8.37 -24.23 -2.22
N SER A 10 -7.77 -24.96 -1.30
CA SER A 10 -6.39 -24.83 -0.88
C SER A 10 -5.71 -26.17 -1.18
N ASN A 11 -4.56 -26.13 -1.86
CA ASN A 11 -3.79 -27.32 -2.23
C ASN A 11 -3.01 -27.87 -1.03
N GLN A 12 -3.61 -27.82 0.16
CA GLN A 12 -3.02 -28.23 1.44
C GLN A 12 -3.56 -29.62 1.76
N LEU A 13 -2.75 -30.63 1.48
CA LEU A 13 -3.04 -32.05 1.75
C LEU A 13 -2.60 -32.48 3.16
N ASN A 14 -2.27 -31.55 4.05
CA ASN A 14 -1.90 -31.89 5.42
C ASN A 14 -3.01 -31.50 6.39
N GLN A 15 -3.49 -32.53 7.08
CA GLN A 15 -4.60 -32.53 8.02
C GLN A 15 -4.12 -32.03 9.39
N GLU A 16 -3.42 -30.91 9.43
CA GLU A 16 -3.10 -30.20 10.66
C GLU A 16 -4.17 -29.14 10.88
N GLU A 17 -4.98 -29.38 11.90
CA GLU A 17 -6.14 -28.62 12.36
C GLU A 17 -5.83 -27.13 12.53
N LEU A 18 -6.02 -26.34 11.47
CA LEU A 18 -6.23 -24.90 11.64
C LEU A 18 -7.65 -24.73 12.20
N SER A 19 -7.76 -24.11 13.37
CA SER A 19 -9.04 -23.72 13.95
C SER A 19 -9.82 -22.87 12.94
N ASP A 20 -11.15 -22.99 12.89
CA ASP A 20 -12.00 -22.19 11.97
C ASP A 20 -11.67 -20.67 12.05
N GLY A 21 -11.20 -20.19 13.21
CA GLY A 21 -10.74 -18.82 13.39
C GLY A 21 -9.43 -18.47 12.67
N GLU A 22 -8.47 -19.39 12.61
CA GLU A 22 -7.18 -19.22 11.95
C GLU A 22 -7.33 -19.30 10.42
N LEU A 23 -8.23 -20.16 9.94
CA LEU A 23 -8.58 -20.25 8.53
C LEU A 23 -9.17 -18.92 8.01
N ILE A 24 -10.08 -18.32 8.78
CA ILE A 24 -10.68 -17.02 8.44
C ILE A 24 -9.64 -15.89 8.51
N ALA A 25 -8.71 -15.94 9.47
CA ALA A 25 -7.63 -14.98 9.57
C ALA A 25 -6.69 -15.04 8.36
N ALA A 26 -6.25 -16.24 7.97
CA ALA A 26 -5.43 -16.45 6.79
C ALA A 26 -6.13 -15.97 5.50
N TYR A 27 -7.44 -16.24 5.36
CA TYR A 27 -8.24 -15.78 4.23
C TYR A 27 -8.38 -14.25 4.18
N LYS A 28 -8.51 -13.58 5.34
CA LYS A 28 -8.53 -12.10 5.43
C LYS A 28 -7.20 -11.47 5.05
N ASP A 29 -6.08 -12.10 5.34
CA ASP A 29 -4.77 -11.58 4.97
C ASP A 29 -4.50 -11.68 3.46
N GLN A 30 -5.16 -12.61 2.75
CA GLN A 30 -5.12 -12.68 1.28
C GLN A 30 -5.69 -11.40 0.62
N GLN A 31 -6.68 -10.75 1.23
CA GLN A 31 -7.21 -9.46 0.72
C GLN A 31 -6.20 -8.30 0.81
N LYS A 32 -5.23 -8.35 1.73
CA LYS A 32 -4.16 -7.34 1.78
C LYS A 32 -3.22 -7.48 0.58
N VAL A 33 -2.92 -8.72 0.20
CA VAL A 33 -2.11 -9.04 -0.98
C VAL A 33 -2.78 -8.52 -2.25
N GLU A 34 -4.09 -8.75 -2.41
CA GLU A 34 -4.86 -8.26 -3.55
C GLU A 34 -4.86 -6.73 -3.71
N ARG A 35 -4.91 -5.97 -2.59
CA ARG A 35 -4.78 -4.50 -2.66
C ARG A 35 -3.39 -4.07 -3.13
N GLY A 36 -2.33 -4.78 -2.73
CA GLY A 36 -0.97 -4.53 -3.22
C GLY A 36 -0.85 -4.77 -4.73
N PHE A 37 -1.45 -5.85 -5.23
CA PHE A 37 -1.52 -6.12 -6.68
C PHE A 37 -2.44 -5.17 -7.44
N ARG A 38 -3.49 -4.61 -6.81
CA ARG A 38 -4.32 -3.57 -7.44
C ARG A 38 -3.52 -2.31 -7.77
N PHE A 39 -2.53 -1.96 -6.95
CA PHE A 39 -1.59 -0.91 -7.27
C PHE A 39 -0.70 -1.28 -8.47
N LEU A 40 -0.22 -2.53 -8.54
CA LEU A 40 0.54 -3.05 -9.70
C LEU A 40 -0.29 -3.05 -10.99
N LYS A 41 -1.60 -3.23 -10.88
CA LYS A 41 -2.57 -3.22 -11.99
C LYS A 41 -3.07 -1.82 -12.35
N ASP A 42 -2.75 -0.78 -11.57
CA ASP A 42 -3.28 0.57 -11.82
C ASP A 42 -2.58 1.17 -13.06
N PRO A 43 -3.25 1.21 -14.23
CA PRO A 43 -2.59 1.55 -15.50
C PRO A 43 -2.22 3.04 -15.58
N LEU A 44 -2.73 3.85 -14.64
CA LEU A 44 -2.68 5.31 -14.69
C LEU A 44 -1.26 5.89 -14.64
N PHE A 45 -0.24 5.14 -14.24
CA PHE A 45 1.10 5.71 -14.04
C PHE A 45 2.13 5.33 -15.13
N MET A 46 1.94 4.25 -15.88
CA MET A 46 3.06 3.62 -16.59
C MET A 46 2.71 2.94 -17.93
N ALA A 47 1.45 2.60 -18.19
CA ALA A 47 1.09 1.76 -19.35
C ALA A 47 1.26 2.48 -20.70
N SER A 48 1.10 3.80 -20.76
CA SER A 48 1.21 4.58 -22.00
C SER A 48 2.65 5.00 -22.35
N THR A 49 3.55 5.09 -21.36
CA THR A 49 4.95 5.50 -21.57
C THR A 49 5.89 4.32 -21.80
N LEU A 50 5.53 3.17 -21.25
CA LEU A 50 6.34 1.97 -21.31
C LEU A 50 5.78 1.02 -22.38
N PHE A 51 6.10 1.28 -23.65
CA PHE A 51 5.83 0.37 -24.78
C PHE A 51 6.59 -0.95 -24.62
N LEU A 52 6.07 -1.86 -23.78
CA LEU A 52 6.65 -3.16 -23.53
C LEU A 52 6.18 -4.15 -24.60
N LYS A 53 6.95 -4.24 -25.69
CA LYS A 53 6.70 -5.23 -26.75
C LYS A 53 7.28 -6.62 -26.46
N SER A 54 8.17 -6.76 -25.46
CA SER A 54 8.84 -8.04 -25.17
C SER A 54 8.60 -8.53 -23.74
N PRO A 55 8.40 -9.86 -23.54
CA PRO A 55 8.11 -10.44 -22.23
C PRO A 55 9.23 -10.20 -21.21
N LYS A 56 10.49 -10.14 -21.66
CA LYS A 56 11.65 -9.81 -20.81
C LYS A 56 11.51 -8.45 -20.13
N ARG A 57 11.02 -7.43 -20.85
CA ARG A 57 10.82 -6.10 -20.29
C ARG A 57 9.67 -6.08 -19.28
N ILE A 58 8.65 -6.91 -19.48
CA ILE A 58 7.50 -7.03 -18.56
C ILE A 58 7.98 -7.60 -17.24
N MET A 59 8.77 -8.67 -17.28
CA MET A 59 9.37 -9.26 -16.09
C MET A 59 10.26 -8.27 -15.34
N ALA A 60 11.14 -7.54 -16.05
CA ALA A 60 11.99 -6.52 -15.43
C ALA A 60 11.16 -5.40 -14.78
N LEU A 61 10.11 -4.92 -15.45
CA LEU A 61 9.21 -3.90 -14.90
C LEU A 61 8.45 -4.41 -13.67
N MET A 62 7.96 -5.65 -13.68
CA MET A 62 7.31 -6.26 -12.52
C MET A 62 8.25 -6.37 -11.32
N MET A 63 9.52 -6.75 -11.54
CA MET A 63 10.54 -6.79 -10.47
C MET A 63 10.80 -5.40 -9.87
N ILE A 64 10.91 -4.37 -10.71
CA ILE A 64 11.12 -3.00 -10.22
C ILE A 64 9.87 -2.51 -9.46
N MET A 65 8.68 -2.75 -9.98
CA MET A 65 7.43 -2.35 -9.33
C MET A 65 7.21 -3.05 -7.98
N THR A 66 7.54 -4.34 -7.87
CA THR A 66 7.47 -5.09 -6.61
C THR A 66 8.49 -4.58 -5.59
N LEU A 67 9.71 -4.25 -6.03
CA LEU A 67 10.70 -3.60 -5.17
C LEU A 67 10.21 -2.24 -4.67
N CYS A 68 9.62 -1.41 -5.54
CA CYS A 68 9.04 -0.13 -5.15
C CYS A 68 7.92 -0.29 -4.11
N LEU A 69 7.05 -1.30 -4.27
CA LEU A 69 6.01 -1.62 -3.30
C LEU A 69 6.58 -2.04 -1.95
N LEU A 70 7.64 -2.85 -1.95
CA LEU A 70 8.32 -3.29 -0.72
C LEU A 70 8.92 -2.09 0.03
N VAL A 71 9.66 -1.24 -0.69
CA VAL A 71 10.25 -0.01 -0.12
C VAL A 71 9.16 0.88 0.46
N TYR A 72 8.04 1.03 -0.25
CA TYR A 72 6.92 1.84 0.19
C TYR A 72 6.25 1.26 1.44
N ALA A 73 6.06 -0.06 1.51
CA ALA A 73 5.52 -0.74 2.70
C ALA A 73 6.47 -0.61 3.91
N ALA A 74 7.78 -0.75 3.69
CA ALA A 74 8.80 -0.56 4.72
C ALA A 74 8.77 0.87 5.27
N LEU A 75 8.64 1.87 4.40
CA LEU A 75 8.53 3.27 4.79
C LEU A 75 7.25 3.53 5.59
N GLU A 76 6.09 3.01 5.14
CA GLU A 76 4.85 3.11 5.90
C GLU A 76 4.98 2.51 7.30
N TYR A 77 5.62 1.34 7.39
CA TYR A 77 5.87 0.67 8.65
C TYR A 77 6.74 1.51 9.59
N ARG A 78 7.87 2.06 9.09
CA ARG A 78 8.76 2.95 9.87
C ARG A 78 8.02 4.21 10.35
N ILE A 79 7.23 4.85 9.50
CA ILE A 79 6.45 6.05 9.88
C ILE A 79 5.43 5.71 10.98
N ARG A 80 4.74 4.57 10.87
CA ARG A 80 3.74 4.16 11.85
C ARG A 80 4.38 3.76 13.18
N GLU A 81 5.53 3.11 13.15
CA GLU A 81 6.28 2.75 14.35
C GLU A 81 6.76 4.00 15.10
N THR A 82 7.38 4.94 14.39
CA THR A 82 7.85 6.21 14.98
C THR A 82 6.69 7.03 15.55
N LEU A 83 5.56 7.14 14.84
CA LEU A 83 4.37 7.81 15.36
C LEU A 83 3.83 7.15 16.64
N LYS A 84 3.82 5.82 16.72
CA LYS A 84 3.43 5.09 17.93
C LYS A 84 4.41 5.33 19.08
N ALA A 85 5.71 5.26 18.83
CA ALA A 85 6.75 5.47 19.83
C ALA A 85 6.67 6.87 20.46
N HIS A 86 6.31 7.89 19.66
CA HIS A 86 6.17 9.27 20.13
C HIS A 86 4.74 9.67 20.52
N ASN A 87 3.75 8.75 20.48
CA ASN A 87 2.33 9.04 20.67
C ASN A 87 1.82 10.23 19.83
N GLN A 88 2.34 10.37 18.61
CA GLN A 88 1.99 11.44 17.69
C GLN A 88 0.96 10.96 16.67
N THR A 89 0.20 11.92 16.14
CA THR A 89 -0.78 11.67 15.07
C THR A 89 -0.45 12.50 13.85
N PHE A 90 -0.86 12.00 12.68
CA PHE A 90 -0.71 12.71 11.42
C PHE A 90 -2.08 13.19 10.93
N PRO A 91 -2.24 14.39 10.36
CA PRO A 91 -3.53 14.84 9.84
C PRO A 91 -3.91 14.07 8.58
N ASN A 92 -5.16 13.61 8.46
CA ASN A 92 -5.68 13.00 7.24
C ASN A 92 -6.07 14.06 6.18
N GLN A 93 -6.61 13.63 5.03
CA GLN A 93 -7.07 14.53 3.95
C GLN A 93 -8.10 15.58 4.39
N LYS A 94 -8.91 15.25 5.40
CA LYS A 94 -9.91 16.13 6.01
C LYS A 94 -9.40 16.85 7.27
N GLY A 95 -8.10 16.73 7.59
CA GLY A 95 -7.47 17.33 8.76
C GLY A 95 -7.63 16.58 10.08
N LYS A 96 -8.32 15.43 10.13
CA LYS A 96 -8.49 14.66 11.38
C LYS A 96 -7.19 13.92 11.75
N PRO A 97 -6.82 13.84 13.04
CA PRO A 97 -5.65 13.10 13.48
C PRO A 97 -5.83 11.60 13.23
N ILE A 98 -4.85 10.97 12.60
CA ILE A 98 -4.79 9.53 12.35
C ILE A 98 -3.45 8.96 12.83
N THR A 99 -3.48 7.75 13.36
CA THR A 99 -2.29 7.00 13.82
C THR A 99 -1.70 6.11 12.74
N ASN A 100 -2.43 5.91 11.64
CA ASN A 100 -2.08 4.96 10.58
C ASN A 100 -2.01 5.65 9.20
N PRO A 101 -1.11 6.63 8.98
CA PRO A 101 -0.99 7.28 7.69
C PRO A 101 -0.41 6.34 6.62
N THR A 102 -0.74 6.62 5.36
CA THR A 102 -0.07 6.02 4.19
C THR A 102 1.09 6.90 3.75
N ALA A 103 2.19 6.32 3.27
CA ALA A 103 3.39 7.08 2.92
C ALA A 103 3.12 8.05 1.77
N ARG A 104 2.26 7.67 0.81
CA ARG A 104 1.74 8.49 -0.28
C ARG A 104 1.03 9.71 0.26
N TRP A 105 0.23 9.56 1.31
CA TRP A 105 -0.42 10.70 1.94
C TRP A 105 0.58 11.62 2.64
N VAL A 106 1.55 11.06 3.35
CA VAL A 106 2.64 11.84 3.98
C VAL A 106 3.39 12.65 2.93
N PHE A 107 3.83 12.02 1.83
CA PHE A 107 4.50 12.72 0.72
C PHE A 107 3.62 13.78 0.06
N LEU A 108 2.34 13.49 -0.18
CA LEU A 108 1.43 14.46 -0.78
C LEU A 108 1.20 15.66 0.15
N PHE A 109 1.08 15.42 1.45
CA PHE A 109 0.90 16.47 2.45
C PHE A 109 2.14 17.37 2.53
N THR A 110 3.34 16.78 2.64
CA THR A 110 4.60 17.54 2.71
C THR A 110 4.85 18.32 1.42
N TYR A 111 4.65 17.70 0.25
CA TYR A 111 4.77 18.37 -1.04
C TYR A 111 3.78 19.53 -1.18
N ARG A 112 2.51 19.34 -0.82
CA ARG A 112 1.48 20.39 -0.89
C ARG A 112 1.81 21.55 0.06
N LYS A 113 2.29 21.25 1.26
CA LYS A 113 2.76 22.28 2.22
C LYS A 113 3.93 23.07 1.66
N ASN A 114 4.91 22.41 1.05
CA ASN A 114 6.07 23.09 0.44
C ASN A 114 5.65 24.00 -0.74
N LYS A 115 4.82 23.50 -1.67
CA LYS A 115 4.26 24.29 -2.79
C LYS A 115 3.49 25.53 -2.33
N VAL A 116 2.72 25.44 -1.25
CA VAL A 116 1.99 26.59 -0.70
C VAL A 116 2.97 27.62 -0.10
N SER A 117 4.06 27.16 0.52
CA SER A 117 5.13 28.03 1.02
C SER A 117 5.80 28.81 -0.12
N GLU A 118 6.19 28.12 -1.20
CA GLU A 118 6.81 28.72 -2.40
C GLU A 118 5.92 29.78 -3.08
N ARG A 119 4.61 29.54 -3.13
CA ARG A 119 3.67 30.54 -3.69
C ARG A 119 3.59 31.79 -2.82
N LYS A 120 3.55 31.63 -1.49
CA LYS A 120 3.48 32.75 -0.55
C LYS A 120 4.76 33.59 -0.53
N SER A 121 5.94 32.98 -0.69
CA SER A 121 7.21 33.74 -0.78
C SER A 121 7.30 34.54 -2.07
N LYS A 122 6.88 33.97 -3.20
CA LYS A 122 6.91 34.66 -4.50
C LYS A 122 5.93 35.85 -4.55
N GLN A 123 4.77 35.74 -3.92
CA GLN A 123 3.78 36.83 -3.84
C GLN A 123 4.18 37.96 -2.89
N ARG A 124 5.03 37.66 -1.89
CA ARG A 124 5.55 38.66 -0.93
C ARG A 124 6.76 39.42 -1.48
N THR A 125 7.32 39.01 -2.63
CA THR A 125 8.46 39.67 -3.30
C THR A 125 8.01 40.54 -4.50
N THR A 126 6.71 40.56 -4.82
CA THR A 126 6.11 41.36 -5.91
C THR A 126 5.21 42.48 -5.38
N VAL A 127 5.61 43.11 -4.27
CA VAL A 127 5.07 44.38 -3.75
C VAL A 127 6.23 45.27 -3.38
#